data_AF-A0A7S2I8Q7-F1
#
_entry.id   AF-A0A7S2I8Q7-F1
#
_cell.length_a   1.000
_cell.length_b   1.000
_cell.length_c   1.000
_cell.angle_alpha   90.00
_cell.angle_beta   90.00
_cell.angle_gamma   90.00
#
_symmetry.space_group_name_H-M   'P 1'
#
loop_
_entity.id
_entity.type
_entity.pdbx_description
1 polymer ?
#
loop_
_entity_poly.entity_id
_entity_poly.type
_entity_poly.pdbx_seq_one_letter_code
_entity_poly.pdbx_strand_id
1 'polypeptide(L)'
;SDFYATWRRTVLRVVHFLDPDGGSVVLRSRGGDEEYCVPVQPNTILVLRPDTLEYSFVDSHGEACWAQCLLMTASQTYVIEGPLPGLEFLEADMQGPPAPSQETVAVVAAAIQAAGGMTNHHEEWAAYMAGVDGQLHIPVARFDYGPYYSEEFDNPMGTTYVMHNGMQEGIEFFDNKIFEISHMEATAMDPQCRQVLEVGCSILYHKGILKRWCNTHPTHASVSVGCDKEEWLNMAEAPVSVATNNQLAISANRFNYVFNLKGGSYVTDTACSSSLVATHLGKMILMEQRWDPLEYHLALGTNLTLTVKLMIGSCMSHMLSPGGRCFTFNATANGYNRGDGTAGMMLKLGDRPDERWAFLRGTQIGQDGRSASLSAPNGPAQEKCIWGAIREARMRPPESTVWECHGTGTTLGDPIEVGAV
;
A
#
# COMPACT_ATOMS: atom_id res chain seq x y z
N SER A 1 37.28 15.90 0.82
CA SER A 1 37.03 14.72 -0.02
C SER A 1 36.27 13.71 0.83
N ASP A 2 34.97 13.87 0.87
CA ASP A 2 34.07 12.96 1.57
C ASP A 2 33.46 12.03 0.54
N PHE A 3 34.01 10.82 0.47
CA PHE A 3 33.56 9.74 -0.40
C PHE A 3 32.09 9.36 -0.14
N TYR A 4 31.53 9.71 1.03
CA TYR A 4 30.14 9.45 1.39
C TYR A 4 29.17 10.60 1.06
N ALA A 5 29.67 11.81 0.77
CA ALA A 5 28.82 12.94 0.38
C ALA A 5 28.34 12.89 -1.09
N THR A 6 28.90 12.00 -1.91
CA THR A 6 28.67 11.98 -3.37
C THR A 6 27.63 10.92 -3.80
N TRP A 7 27.33 9.93 -2.96
CA TRP A 7 26.31 8.92 -3.26
C TRP A 7 24.99 9.31 -2.61
N ARG A 8 24.24 10.20 -3.29
CA ARG A 8 22.81 10.35 -3.06
C ARG A 8 22.14 9.00 -3.33
N ARG A 9 21.16 8.62 -2.53
CA ARG A 9 20.32 7.40 -2.58
C ARG A 9 19.53 7.21 -3.90
N THR A 10 19.92 7.83 -5.01
CA THR A 10 19.10 8.04 -6.21
C THR A 10 19.81 7.78 -7.54
N VAL A 11 21.02 7.19 -7.54
CA VAL A 11 21.84 7.10 -8.77
C VAL A 11 21.72 5.75 -9.48
N LEU A 12 21.28 4.67 -8.83
CA LEU A 12 21.22 3.33 -9.43
C LEU A 12 19.81 2.74 -9.34
N ARG A 13 19.40 2.04 -10.39
CA ARG A 13 18.16 1.27 -10.50
C ARG A 13 18.52 -0.18 -10.78
N VAL A 14 17.93 -1.09 -10.03
CA VAL A 14 18.02 -2.53 -10.24
C VAL A 14 16.70 -2.99 -10.89
N VAL A 15 16.79 -3.76 -11.96
CA VAL A 15 15.65 -4.30 -12.70
C VAL A 15 15.78 -5.82 -12.72
N HIS A 16 14.83 -6.53 -12.11
CA HIS A 16 14.78 -7.98 -12.11
C HIS A 16 13.79 -8.48 -13.16
N PHE A 17 14.26 -9.29 -14.09
CA PHE A 17 13.48 -9.82 -15.18
C PHE A 17 12.89 -11.18 -14.78
N LEU A 18 11.59 -11.20 -14.53
CA LEU A 18 10.84 -12.41 -14.18
C LEU A 18 10.24 -13.15 -15.38
N ASP A 19 10.37 -12.58 -16.57
CA ASP A 19 9.79 -13.15 -17.79
C ASP A 19 10.38 -14.54 -18.07
N PRO A 20 9.56 -15.61 -18.16
CA PRO A 20 10.03 -16.97 -18.41
C PRO A 20 10.61 -17.15 -19.83
N ASP A 21 10.28 -16.26 -20.76
CA ASP A 21 10.61 -16.37 -22.19
C ASP A 21 11.84 -15.50 -22.58
N GLY A 22 12.36 -14.70 -21.64
CA GLY A 22 13.51 -13.80 -21.85
C GLY A 22 13.24 -12.65 -22.83
N GLY A 23 14.27 -11.89 -23.18
CA GLY A 23 14.15 -10.78 -24.14
C GLY A 23 15.42 -9.93 -24.22
N SER A 24 15.28 -8.66 -24.56
CA SER A 24 16.36 -7.68 -24.57
C SER A 24 15.93 -6.34 -23.96
N VAL A 25 16.86 -5.69 -23.27
CA VAL A 25 16.68 -4.35 -22.72
C VAL A 25 17.43 -3.37 -23.58
N VAL A 26 16.72 -2.42 -24.15
CA VAL A 26 17.27 -1.30 -24.90
C VAL A 26 17.51 -0.14 -23.94
N LEU A 27 18.77 0.18 -23.70
CA LEU A 27 19.22 1.32 -22.88
C LEU A 27 19.59 2.49 -23.80
N ARG A 28 19.08 3.69 -23.52
CA ARG A 28 19.36 4.92 -24.29
C ARG A 28 19.97 6.00 -23.42
N SER A 29 21.04 6.64 -23.88
CA SER A 29 21.64 7.78 -23.19
C SER A 29 20.70 8.98 -23.12
N ARG A 30 20.52 9.55 -21.92
CA ARG A 30 19.81 10.83 -21.74
C ARG A 30 20.72 11.97 -22.18
N GLY A 31 20.50 12.45 -23.41
CA GLY A 31 21.25 13.58 -23.99
C GLY A 31 22.30 13.18 -25.04
N GLY A 32 22.30 11.93 -25.50
CA GLY A 32 23.11 11.46 -26.63
C GLY A 32 22.36 10.43 -27.48
N ASP A 33 22.95 10.04 -28.62
CA ASP A 33 22.36 9.09 -29.57
C ASP A 33 22.81 7.63 -29.34
N GLU A 34 23.44 7.34 -28.20
CA GLU A 34 23.93 5.99 -27.88
C GLU A 34 22.80 5.08 -27.38
N GLU A 35 22.69 3.91 -28.01
CA GLU A 35 21.73 2.86 -27.68
C GLU A 35 22.48 1.53 -27.44
N TYR A 36 22.13 0.84 -26.34
CA TYR A 36 22.70 -0.45 -25.95
C TYR A 36 21.60 -1.50 -25.84
N CYS A 37 21.75 -2.64 -26.49
CA CYS A 37 20.78 -3.74 -26.41
C CYS A 37 21.37 -4.88 -25.56
N VAL A 38 20.77 -5.14 -24.40
CA VAL A 38 21.24 -6.12 -23.40
C VAL A 38 20.30 -7.32 -23.39
N PRO A 39 20.72 -8.53 -23.82
CA PRO A 39 19.87 -9.71 -23.71
C PRO A 39 19.65 -10.08 -22.25
N VAL A 40 18.42 -10.45 -21.89
CA VAL A 40 18.03 -10.85 -20.54
C VAL A 40 17.25 -12.18 -20.60
N GLN A 41 17.47 -13.01 -19.60
CA GLN A 41 16.84 -14.32 -19.38
C GLN A 41 15.99 -14.28 -18.10
N PRO A 42 15.16 -15.29 -17.81
CA PRO A 42 14.46 -15.38 -16.53
C PRO A 42 15.44 -15.27 -15.37
N ASN A 43 15.09 -14.46 -14.37
CA ASN A 43 15.92 -14.10 -13.21
C ASN A 43 17.17 -13.27 -13.50
N THR A 44 17.24 -12.58 -14.64
CA THR A 44 18.33 -11.62 -14.88
C THR A 44 18.15 -10.37 -14.04
N ILE A 45 19.24 -9.86 -13.47
CA ILE A 45 19.26 -8.60 -12.73
C ILE A 45 20.08 -7.59 -13.53
N LEU A 46 19.48 -6.48 -13.93
CA LEU A 46 20.13 -5.37 -14.60
C LEU A 46 20.28 -4.19 -13.64
N VAL A 47 21.49 -3.63 -13.56
CA VAL A 47 21.77 -2.43 -12.75
C VAL A 47 22.11 -1.27 -13.68
N LEU A 48 21.34 -0.19 -13.63
CA LEU A 48 21.49 0.97 -14.52
C LEU A 48 21.37 2.28 -13.76
N ARG A 49 21.90 3.37 -14.34
CA ARG A 49 21.85 4.72 -13.78
C ARG A 49 20.72 5.54 -14.42
N PRO A 50 19.54 5.69 -13.81
CA PRO A 50 18.38 6.32 -14.46
C PRO A 50 18.55 7.82 -14.73
N ASP A 51 19.53 8.46 -14.08
CA ASP A 51 19.95 9.84 -14.37
C ASP A 51 20.72 9.96 -15.69
N THR A 52 21.26 8.86 -16.21
CA THR A 52 22.06 8.82 -17.44
C THR A 52 21.45 7.96 -18.56
N LEU A 53 20.62 6.97 -18.20
CA LEU A 53 20.09 5.98 -19.14
C LEU A 53 18.58 5.81 -18.94
N GLU A 54 17.83 5.94 -20.03
CA GLU A 54 16.48 5.38 -20.12
C GLU A 54 16.56 3.93 -20.55
N TYR A 55 15.59 3.12 -20.17
CA TYR A 55 15.49 1.75 -20.65
C TYR A 55 14.10 1.46 -21.20
N SER A 56 14.05 0.57 -22.17
CA SER A 56 12.83 -0.06 -22.63
C SER A 56 13.09 -1.54 -22.85
N PHE A 57 12.20 -2.39 -22.39
CA PHE A 57 12.29 -3.82 -22.66
C PHE A 57 11.63 -4.13 -24.01
N VAL A 58 12.28 -5.01 -24.76
CA VAL A 58 11.85 -5.59 -26.02
C VAL A 58 11.89 -7.09 -25.79
N ASP A 59 10.71 -7.67 -25.63
CA ASP A 59 10.55 -9.13 -25.58
C ASP A 59 11.01 -9.80 -26.89
N SER A 60 11.18 -11.11 -26.83
CA SER A 60 11.42 -11.95 -28.00
C SER A 60 10.15 -12.18 -28.85
N HIS A 61 8.96 -11.86 -28.33
CA HIS A 61 7.67 -12.31 -28.90
C HIS A 61 6.48 -11.31 -28.87
N GLY A 62 6.68 -10.06 -28.46
CA GLY A 62 5.69 -8.98 -28.40
C GLY A 62 4.90 -8.84 -27.10
N GLU A 63 5.18 -9.63 -26.07
CA GLU A 63 4.42 -9.67 -24.82
C GLU A 63 5.36 -9.77 -23.59
N ALA A 64 5.38 -8.75 -22.72
CA ALA A 64 6.23 -8.73 -21.53
C ALA A 64 5.44 -8.82 -20.22
N CYS A 65 5.90 -9.69 -19.30
CA CYS A 65 5.52 -9.71 -17.89
C CYS A 65 6.68 -9.16 -17.05
N TRP A 66 6.48 -8.05 -16.34
CA TRP A 66 7.47 -7.50 -15.42
C TRP A 66 6.86 -7.34 -14.02
N ALA A 67 7.73 -7.34 -13.02
CA ALA A 67 7.46 -6.86 -11.67
C ALA A 67 8.51 -5.80 -11.32
N GLN A 68 8.08 -4.78 -10.59
CA GLN A 68 8.93 -3.78 -9.97
C GLN A 68 9.66 -4.41 -8.78
N CYS A 69 10.95 -4.10 -8.56
CA CYS A 69 11.36 -3.16 -7.51
C CYS A 69 12.88 -3.17 -7.19
N LEU A 70 13.36 -2.02 -6.66
CA LEU A 70 14.31 -1.82 -5.54
C LEU A 70 15.52 -0.91 -5.76
N LEU A 71 15.57 0.12 -4.90
CA LEU A 71 16.77 0.86 -4.53
C LEU A 71 17.59 0.03 -3.55
N MET A 72 18.64 -0.61 -4.06
CA MET A 72 19.67 -1.20 -3.21
C MET A 72 20.57 -0.09 -2.64
N THR A 73 20.38 0.27 -1.38
CA THR A 73 21.29 -0.36 -0.41
C THR A 73 20.62 -1.67 -0.04
N ALA A 74 21.37 -2.76 0.05
CA ALA A 74 20.85 -3.87 0.85
C ALA A 74 20.30 -3.23 2.14
N SER A 75 19.07 -3.54 2.54
CA SER A 75 18.78 -3.43 3.97
C SER A 75 19.96 -4.12 4.66
N GLN A 76 20.40 -3.62 5.82
CA GLN A 76 21.26 -4.48 6.61
C GLN A 76 20.49 -5.78 6.77
N THR A 77 20.89 -6.81 6.01
CA THR A 77 20.43 -8.15 6.24
C THR A 77 21.17 -8.48 7.52
N TYR A 78 20.48 -8.27 8.63
CA TYR A 78 20.94 -8.83 9.88
C TYR A 78 20.85 -10.33 9.68
N VAL A 79 21.95 -10.94 9.24
CA VAL A 79 22.16 -12.35 9.52
C VAL A 79 22.41 -12.38 11.02
N ILE A 80 21.35 -12.64 11.76
CA ILE A 80 21.45 -12.76 13.19
C ILE A 80 22.10 -14.12 13.46
N GLU A 81 23.43 -14.15 13.44
CA GLU A 81 24.20 -15.33 13.81
C GLU A 81 24.34 -15.37 15.33
N GLY A 82 23.41 -16.08 15.97
CA GLY A 82 23.39 -16.31 17.40
C GLY A 82 21.97 -16.33 17.94
N PRO A 83 21.73 -16.98 19.09
CA PRO A 83 20.42 -16.92 19.74
C PRO A 83 20.09 -15.47 20.08
N LEU A 84 18.95 -14.97 19.62
CA LEU A 84 18.35 -13.70 20.05
C LEU A 84 17.67 -13.94 21.40
N PRO A 85 18.30 -13.61 22.53
CA PRO A 85 17.70 -13.87 23.83
C PRO A 85 16.48 -12.94 24.00
N GLY A 86 15.33 -13.49 24.36
CA GLY A 86 14.08 -12.74 24.55
C GLY A 86 13.21 -12.57 23.31
N LEU A 87 13.63 -13.08 22.14
CA LEU A 87 12.81 -13.18 20.93
C LEU A 87 12.33 -14.61 20.67
N GLU A 88 12.48 -15.53 21.63
CA GLU A 88 12.01 -16.91 21.49
C GLU A 88 10.49 -16.99 21.23
N PHE A 89 9.73 -15.93 21.55
CA PHE A 89 8.31 -15.83 21.22
C PHE A 89 8.02 -15.64 19.72
N LEU A 90 8.99 -15.13 18.94
CA LEU A 90 8.86 -14.97 17.48
C LEU A 90 9.17 -16.26 16.73
N GLU A 91 10.03 -17.10 17.31
CA GLU A 91 10.35 -18.44 16.80
C GLU A 91 9.40 -19.51 17.38
N ALA A 92 8.62 -19.16 18.41
CA ALA A 92 7.63 -20.05 18.97
C ALA A 92 6.57 -20.35 17.90
N ASP A 93 6.43 -21.64 17.57
CA ASP A 93 5.30 -22.18 16.83
C ASP A 93 4.06 -22.01 17.74
N MET A 94 3.57 -20.78 17.80
CA MET A 94 2.40 -20.43 18.60
C MET A 94 1.25 -21.15 17.94
N GLN A 95 0.68 -22.13 18.65
CA GLN A 95 -0.59 -22.71 18.24
C GLN A 95 -1.61 -21.59 18.21
N GLY A 96 -1.89 -21.13 16.99
CA GLY A 96 -2.92 -20.14 16.74
C GLY A 96 -4.28 -20.66 17.21
N PRO A 97 -5.26 -19.76 17.32
CA PRO A 97 -6.62 -20.15 17.69
C PRO A 97 -7.13 -21.24 16.72
N PRO A 98 -7.98 -22.17 17.19
CA PRO A 98 -8.45 -23.29 16.38
C PRO A 98 -9.06 -22.80 15.07
N ALA A 99 -8.94 -23.61 14.01
CA ALA A 99 -9.53 -23.30 12.71
C ALA A 99 -11.04 -22.98 12.85
N PRO A 100 -11.57 -22.05 12.04
CA PRO A 100 -12.99 -21.68 12.10
C PRO A 100 -13.88 -22.92 11.94
N SER A 101 -14.91 -23.03 12.79
CA SER A 101 -15.83 -24.18 12.77
C SER A 101 -16.85 -24.12 11.62
N GLN A 102 -16.85 -23.04 10.85
CA GLN A 102 -17.74 -22.81 9.71
C GLN A 102 -16.92 -22.32 8.52
N GLU A 103 -17.49 -22.48 7.33
CA GLU A 103 -16.92 -21.88 6.12
C GLU A 103 -16.74 -20.38 6.30
N THR A 104 -15.57 -19.90 5.91
CA THR A 104 -15.20 -18.49 6.00
C THR A 104 -14.25 -18.15 4.85
N VAL A 105 -13.74 -16.93 4.86
CA VAL A 105 -12.84 -16.42 3.84
C VAL A 105 -11.38 -16.68 4.23
N ALA A 106 -10.61 -17.24 3.31
CA ALA A 106 -9.17 -17.36 3.37
C ALA A 106 -8.50 -16.18 2.66
N VAL A 107 -7.46 -15.64 3.28
CA VAL A 107 -6.47 -14.77 2.62
C VAL A 107 -5.45 -15.69 1.94
N VAL A 108 -5.28 -15.57 0.62
CA VAL A 108 -4.45 -16.51 -0.18
C VAL A 108 -3.26 -15.86 -0.89
N ALA A 109 -3.19 -14.53 -0.87
CA ALA A 109 -2.06 -13.74 -1.32
C ALA A 109 -2.22 -12.30 -0.81
N ALA A 110 -1.11 -11.59 -0.62
CA ALA A 110 -1.08 -10.16 -0.34
C ALA A 110 0.17 -9.52 -0.97
N ALA A 111 0.12 -8.20 -1.17
CA ALA A 111 1.26 -7.41 -1.61
C ALA A 111 1.16 -6.00 -1.01
N ILE A 112 2.33 -5.36 -0.85
CA ILE A 112 2.47 -4.03 -0.28
C ILE A 112 3.57 -3.26 -1.01
N GLN A 113 3.33 -1.97 -1.20
CA GLN A 113 4.35 -0.97 -1.46
C GLN A 113 4.13 0.20 -0.51
N ALA A 114 5.10 0.49 0.35
CA ALA A 114 4.99 1.53 1.37
C ALA A 114 6.33 2.23 1.61
N ALA A 115 6.30 3.27 2.44
CA ALA A 115 7.51 3.97 2.87
C ALA A 115 8.52 3.06 3.56
N GLY A 116 9.79 3.50 3.63
CA GLY A 116 10.86 2.72 4.26
C GLY A 116 11.40 1.57 3.40
N GLY A 117 11.15 1.59 2.09
CA GLY A 117 11.61 0.57 1.15
C GLY A 117 10.84 -0.75 1.23
N MET A 118 9.65 -0.75 1.82
CA MET A 118 8.79 -1.94 1.93
C MET A 118 8.08 -2.16 0.60
N THR A 119 8.63 -3.02 -0.27
CA THR A 119 8.09 -3.19 -1.63
C THR A 119 7.61 -4.60 -1.92
N ASN A 120 7.77 -5.48 -0.93
CA ASN A 120 7.18 -6.80 -0.85
C ASN A 120 7.08 -7.24 0.63
N HIS A 121 6.43 -8.37 0.87
CA HIS A 121 6.18 -8.89 2.22
C HIS A 121 7.46 -9.29 2.99
N HIS A 122 8.54 -9.68 2.30
CA HIS A 122 9.81 -9.99 2.98
C HIS A 122 10.50 -8.74 3.50
N GLU A 123 10.47 -7.66 2.72
CA GLU A 123 11.04 -6.37 3.12
C GLU A 123 10.21 -5.67 4.18
N GLU A 124 8.88 -5.73 4.04
CA GLU A 124 7.95 -5.29 5.08
C GLU A 124 8.28 -5.99 6.42
N TRP A 125 8.35 -7.33 6.41
CA TRP A 125 8.69 -8.10 7.61
C TRP A 125 10.06 -7.71 8.17
N ALA A 126 11.08 -7.62 7.32
CA ALA A 126 12.42 -7.22 7.75
C ALA A 126 12.43 -5.80 8.35
N ALA A 127 11.66 -4.88 7.78
CA ALA A 127 11.55 -3.51 8.27
C ALA A 127 10.87 -3.43 9.65
N TYR A 128 9.77 -4.17 9.85
CA TYR A 128 9.11 -4.26 11.15
C TYR A 128 10.02 -4.90 12.20
N MET A 129 10.69 -6.00 11.84
CA MET A 129 11.63 -6.71 12.71
C MET A 129 12.83 -5.86 13.12
N ALA A 130 13.31 -4.99 12.22
CA ALA A 130 14.41 -4.07 12.50
C ALA A 130 13.96 -2.76 13.18
N GLY A 131 12.66 -2.53 13.36
CA GLY A 131 12.12 -1.29 13.93
C GLY A 131 12.42 -0.06 13.05
N VAL A 132 12.32 -0.22 11.73
CA VAL A 132 12.65 0.86 10.77
C VAL A 132 11.69 2.05 10.94
N ASP A 133 12.26 3.23 11.14
CA ASP A 133 11.54 4.50 11.06
C ASP A 133 11.49 4.98 9.60
N GLY A 134 10.33 4.80 8.96
CA GLY A 134 10.06 5.26 7.60
C GLY A 134 9.80 6.76 7.46
N GLN A 135 9.72 7.51 8.57
CA GLN A 135 9.40 8.94 8.57
C GLN A 135 10.65 9.77 8.25
N LEU A 136 10.74 10.22 6.99
CA LEU A 136 11.88 10.99 6.50
C LEU A 136 11.48 12.44 6.21
N HIS A 137 12.47 13.32 6.13
CA HIS A 137 12.25 14.68 5.64
C HIS A 137 11.65 14.63 4.23
N ILE A 138 10.65 15.48 4.00
CA ILE A 138 9.98 15.59 2.71
C ILE A 138 10.99 16.09 1.66
N PRO A 139 11.30 15.30 0.61
CA PRO A 139 12.17 15.76 -0.45
C PRO A 139 11.44 16.79 -1.33
N VAL A 140 12.18 17.79 -1.81
CA VAL A 140 11.67 18.78 -2.79
C VAL A 140 11.10 18.12 -4.04
N ALA A 141 11.63 16.93 -4.40
CA ALA A 141 11.11 16.13 -5.51
C ALA A 141 9.65 15.68 -5.33
N ARG A 142 9.13 15.64 -4.10
CA ARG A 142 7.70 15.42 -3.84
C ARG A 142 6.93 16.74 -3.85
N PHE A 143 7.32 17.68 -3.01
CA PHE A 143 6.89 19.08 -3.04
C PHE A 143 7.79 19.93 -2.14
N ASP A 144 7.89 21.22 -2.43
CA ASP A 144 8.58 22.18 -1.58
C ASP A 144 7.66 22.68 -0.46
N TYR A 145 7.88 22.19 0.77
CA TYR A 145 7.15 22.62 1.95
C TYR A 145 7.74 23.91 2.57
N GLY A 146 8.96 24.30 2.21
CA GLY A 146 9.70 25.41 2.82
C GLY A 146 8.94 26.75 2.82
N PRO A 147 8.32 27.18 1.70
CA PRO A 147 7.51 28.39 1.65
C PRO A 147 6.29 28.41 2.58
N TYR A 148 5.86 27.23 3.05
CA TYR A 148 4.69 27.05 3.91
C TYR A 148 5.08 26.64 5.34
N TYR A 149 6.38 26.48 5.63
CA TYR A 149 6.82 26.02 6.93
C TYR A 149 6.80 27.15 7.96
N SER A 150 6.28 26.86 9.14
CA SER A 150 6.36 27.74 10.31
C SER A 150 6.50 26.90 11.57
N GLU A 151 7.43 27.27 12.45
CA GLU A 151 7.54 26.65 13.77
C GLU A 151 6.39 27.07 14.71
N GLU A 152 5.60 28.07 14.32
CA GLU A 152 4.44 28.53 15.08
C GLU A 152 3.30 27.51 14.97
N PHE A 153 3.02 26.83 16.08
CA PHE A 153 2.01 25.77 16.16
C PHE A 153 0.58 26.28 15.89
N ASP A 154 0.24 27.46 16.41
CA ASP A 154 -1.08 28.09 16.29
C ASP A 154 -1.10 29.20 15.23
N ASN A 155 -0.44 28.97 14.09
CA ASN A 155 -0.39 29.95 13.03
C ASN A 155 -1.76 30.04 12.30
N PRO A 156 -2.43 31.21 12.30
CA PRO A 156 -3.70 31.38 11.58
C PRO A 156 -3.52 31.49 10.07
N MET A 157 -2.29 31.74 9.59
CA MET A 157 -1.93 31.65 8.18
C MET A 157 -1.73 30.18 7.84
N GLY A 158 -2.25 29.72 6.69
CA GLY A 158 -2.16 28.31 6.28
C GLY A 158 -0.72 27.83 6.08
N THR A 159 -0.07 27.44 7.16
CA THR A 159 1.30 26.91 7.23
C THR A 159 1.31 25.48 7.76
N THR A 160 2.45 24.81 7.62
CA THR A 160 2.75 23.52 8.25
C THR A 160 3.89 23.67 9.24
N TYR A 161 3.77 23.05 10.42
CA TYR A 161 4.88 22.88 11.37
C TYR A 161 5.56 21.51 11.25
N VAL A 162 5.09 20.66 10.33
CA VAL A 162 5.62 19.32 10.08
C VAL A 162 6.44 19.31 8.78
N MET A 163 7.57 18.62 8.83
CA MET A 163 8.49 18.45 7.69
C MET A 163 8.86 16.98 7.41
N HIS A 164 8.21 16.04 8.08
CA HIS A 164 8.42 14.61 7.88
C HIS A 164 7.18 13.97 7.24
N ASN A 165 7.39 12.92 6.45
CA ASN A 165 6.34 12.05 5.96
C ASN A 165 6.93 10.67 5.66
N GLY A 166 6.15 9.60 5.84
CA GLY A 166 6.51 8.29 5.33
C GLY A 166 6.25 8.29 3.84
N MET A 167 7.25 8.45 2.98
CA MET A 167 7.02 8.55 1.54
C MET A 167 7.38 7.25 0.83
N GLN A 168 6.46 6.79 -0.02
CA GLN A 168 6.72 5.73 -0.97
C GLN A 168 7.63 6.29 -2.08
N GLU A 169 8.69 5.56 -2.41
CA GLU A 169 9.62 5.95 -3.46
C GLU A 169 9.11 5.50 -4.83
N GLY A 170 9.36 6.30 -5.87
CA GLY A 170 9.09 5.90 -7.25
C GLY A 170 7.61 5.93 -7.69
N ILE A 171 6.76 6.70 -7.01
CA ILE A 171 5.33 6.86 -7.36
C ILE A 171 5.10 7.48 -8.75
N GLU A 172 6.12 8.10 -9.34
CA GLU A 172 6.13 8.63 -10.68
C GLU A 172 6.33 7.55 -11.75
N PHE A 173 6.86 6.38 -11.38
CA PHE A 173 7.10 5.26 -12.29
C PHE A 173 5.84 4.43 -12.49
N PHE A 174 5.69 3.93 -13.71
CA PHE A 174 4.60 3.04 -14.10
C PHE A 174 4.95 2.39 -15.42
N ASP A 175 4.90 1.06 -15.50
CA ASP A 175 5.00 0.41 -16.80
C ASP A 175 3.61 0.36 -17.44
N ASN A 176 3.36 1.33 -18.29
CA ASN A 176 2.10 1.43 -18.98
C ASN A 176 1.88 0.29 -20.00
N LYS A 177 2.93 -0.38 -20.47
CA LYS A 177 2.83 -1.38 -21.55
C LYS A 177 2.21 -2.68 -21.05
N ILE A 178 2.59 -3.18 -19.88
CA ILE A 178 1.97 -4.42 -19.33
C ILE A 178 0.45 -4.27 -19.16
N PHE A 179 0.00 -3.07 -18.79
CA PHE A 179 -1.40 -2.79 -18.56
C PHE A 179 -2.13 -2.36 -19.84
N GLU A 180 -1.43 -2.34 -20.99
CA GLU A 180 -1.96 -1.92 -22.29
C GLU A 180 -2.53 -0.49 -22.26
N ILE A 181 -1.91 0.38 -21.46
CA ILE A 181 -2.27 1.78 -21.30
C ILE A 181 -1.35 2.64 -22.17
N SER A 182 -1.91 3.60 -22.89
CA SER A 182 -1.11 4.50 -23.73
C SER A 182 -0.21 5.41 -22.87
N HIS A 183 0.94 5.82 -23.39
CA HIS A 183 1.84 6.73 -22.66
C HIS A 183 1.14 8.05 -22.28
N MET A 184 0.33 8.61 -23.17
CA MET A 184 -0.43 9.83 -22.92
C MET A 184 -1.42 9.65 -21.76
N GLU A 185 -2.07 8.49 -21.68
CA GLU A 185 -2.98 8.17 -20.59
C GLU A 185 -2.22 7.94 -19.27
N ALA A 186 -1.13 7.17 -19.30
CA ALA A 186 -0.33 6.89 -18.12
C ALA A 186 0.22 8.15 -17.44
N THR A 187 0.69 9.12 -18.23
CA THR A 187 1.16 10.42 -17.72
C THR A 187 0.04 11.24 -17.08
N ALA A 188 -1.21 11.03 -17.52
CA ALA A 188 -2.39 11.70 -16.98
C ALA A 188 -2.98 11.04 -15.73
N MET A 189 -2.64 9.77 -15.47
CA MET A 189 -3.21 8.98 -14.39
C MET A 189 -2.67 9.41 -13.02
N ASP A 190 -3.58 9.49 -12.05
CA ASP A 190 -3.25 9.58 -10.63
C ASP A 190 -2.28 8.44 -10.26
N PRO A 191 -1.12 8.75 -9.64
CA PRO A 191 -0.21 7.75 -9.09
C PRO A 191 -0.91 6.67 -8.25
N GLN A 192 -1.96 7.00 -7.48
CA GLN A 192 -2.73 6.04 -6.70
C GLN A 192 -3.40 4.97 -7.58
N CYS A 193 -3.95 5.36 -8.73
CA CYS A 193 -4.54 4.42 -9.68
C CYS A 193 -3.48 3.49 -10.30
N ARG A 194 -2.27 4.02 -10.55
CA ARG A 194 -1.13 3.23 -11.04
C ARG A 194 -0.68 2.20 -10.00
N GLN A 195 -0.56 2.63 -8.75
CA GLN A 195 -0.19 1.77 -7.63
C GLN A 195 -1.19 0.64 -7.37
N VAL A 196 -2.50 0.92 -7.48
CA VAL A 196 -3.53 -0.12 -7.39
C VAL A 196 -3.35 -1.20 -8.47
N LEU A 197 -2.98 -0.81 -9.70
CA LEU A 197 -2.70 -1.77 -10.77
C LEU A 197 -1.46 -2.61 -10.48
N GLU A 198 -0.35 -2.01 -10.06
CA GLU A 198 0.91 -2.71 -9.80
C GLU A 198 0.82 -3.66 -8.58
N VAL A 199 0.24 -3.19 -7.48
CA VAL A 199 0.05 -4.00 -6.28
C VAL A 199 -0.93 -5.15 -6.55
N GLY A 200 -2.06 -4.88 -7.20
CA GLY A 200 -3.00 -5.95 -7.56
C GLY A 200 -2.45 -6.93 -8.60
N CYS A 201 -1.60 -6.46 -9.54
CA CYS A 201 -0.87 -7.34 -10.46
C CYS A 201 0.06 -8.28 -9.70
N SER A 202 0.79 -7.77 -8.70
CA SER A 202 1.68 -8.56 -7.86
C SER A 202 0.92 -9.65 -7.09
N ILE A 203 -0.27 -9.32 -6.57
CA ILE A 203 -1.15 -10.30 -5.91
C ILE A 203 -1.61 -11.39 -6.88
N LEU A 204 -2.05 -11.02 -8.09
CA LEU A 204 -2.45 -11.97 -9.12
C LEU A 204 -1.27 -12.87 -9.54
N TYR A 205 -0.08 -12.29 -9.71
CA TYR A 205 1.15 -13.01 -10.04
C TYR A 205 1.53 -14.04 -8.98
N HIS A 206 1.41 -13.71 -7.68
CA HIS A 206 1.62 -14.68 -6.59
C HIS A 206 0.67 -15.89 -6.65
N LYS A 207 -0.46 -15.77 -7.37
CA LYS A 207 -1.39 -16.86 -7.65
C LYS A 207 -1.21 -17.49 -9.02
N GLY A 208 -0.16 -17.14 -9.75
CA GLY A 208 0.12 -17.61 -11.11
C GLY A 208 -0.82 -17.03 -12.16
N ILE A 209 -1.59 -15.98 -11.84
CA ILE A 209 -2.50 -15.32 -12.77
C ILE A 209 -1.72 -14.22 -13.50
N LEU A 210 -1.35 -14.48 -14.75
CA LEU A 210 -0.61 -13.55 -15.59
C LEU A 210 -1.55 -12.59 -16.32
N LYS A 211 -1.15 -11.33 -16.46
CA LYS A 211 -1.93 -10.31 -17.21
C LYS A 211 -2.32 -10.75 -18.63
N ARG A 212 -1.42 -11.41 -19.36
CA ARG A 212 -1.70 -11.97 -20.70
C ARG A 212 -2.82 -13.01 -20.69
N TRP A 213 -2.91 -13.81 -19.63
CA TRP A 213 -3.95 -14.83 -19.48
C TRP A 213 -5.32 -14.17 -19.29
N CYS A 214 -5.38 -13.09 -18.49
CA CYS A 214 -6.59 -12.31 -18.27
C CYS A 214 -7.20 -11.76 -19.57
N ASN A 215 -6.40 -11.42 -20.59
CA ASN A 215 -6.90 -10.86 -21.85
C ASN A 215 -7.89 -11.77 -22.58
N THR A 216 -7.74 -13.09 -22.42
CA THR A 216 -8.57 -14.10 -23.09
C THR A 216 -9.44 -14.90 -22.12
N HIS A 217 -9.21 -14.78 -20.81
CA HIS A 217 -9.91 -15.54 -19.77
C HIS A 217 -10.61 -14.56 -18.83
N PRO A 218 -11.87 -14.18 -19.12
CA PRO A 218 -12.65 -13.39 -18.18
C PRO A 218 -12.89 -14.20 -16.92
N THR A 219 -12.63 -13.59 -15.76
CA THR A 219 -12.79 -14.22 -14.45
C THR A 219 -13.93 -13.52 -13.71
N HIS A 220 -14.83 -14.30 -13.09
CA HIS A 220 -15.90 -13.73 -12.29
C HIS A 220 -15.40 -13.44 -10.86
N ALA A 221 -14.58 -12.40 -10.76
CA ALA A 221 -14.01 -11.88 -9.53
C ALA A 221 -14.31 -10.39 -9.38
N SER A 222 -14.33 -9.90 -8.14
CA SER A 222 -14.59 -8.49 -7.85
C SER A 222 -13.41 -7.80 -7.17
N VAL A 223 -13.43 -6.47 -7.19
CA VAL A 223 -12.39 -5.62 -6.58
C VAL A 223 -13.03 -4.56 -5.71
N SER A 224 -12.41 -4.26 -4.58
CA SER A 224 -12.69 -3.08 -3.77
C SER A 224 -11.40 -2.32 -3.48
N VAL A 225 -11.45 -0.99 -3.60
CA VAL A 225 -10.31 -0.11 -3.34
C VAL A 225 -10.70 0.91 -2.27
N GLY A 226 -9.99 0.90 -1.14
CA GLY A 226 -10.06 1.94 -0.14
C GLY A 226 -9.19 3.12 -0.53
N CYS A 227 -9.78 4.30 -0.73
CA CYS A 227 -9.07 5.54 -1.03
C CYS A 227 -9.92 6.73 -0.60
N ASP A 228 -9.34 7.63 0.19
CA ASP A 228 -10.03 8.80 0.77
C ASP A 228 -9.66 10.13 0.10
N LYS A 229 -8.82 10.11 -0.96
CA LYS A 229 -8.20 11.32 -1.51
C LYS A 229 -8.09 11.35 -3.03
N GLU A 230 -8.35 12.54 -3.58
CA GLU A 230 -8.08 12.92 -4.96
C GLU A 230 -7.15 14.15 -4.99
N GLU A 231 -5.88 13.98 -4.58
CA GLU A 231 -4.92 15.11 -4.62
C GLU A 231 -4.42 15.41 -6.02
N TRP A 232 -4.35 14.40 -6.89
CA TRP A 232 -3.73 14.54 -8.21
C TRP A 232 -4.36 15.65 -9.05
N LEU A 233 -5.69 15.81 -9.01
CA LEU A 233 -6.41 16.88 -9.72
C LEU A 233 -6.03 18.30 -9.28
N ASN A 234 -5.37 18.46 -8.13
CA ASN A 234 -4.87 19.73 -7.61
C ASN A 234 -3.39 19.99 -7.96
N MET A 235 -2.69 19.03 -8.58
CA MET A 235 -1.30 19.19 -9.02
C MET A 235 -1.23 20.08 -10.27
N ALA A 236 -0.20 20.92 -10.36
CA ALA A 236 0.02 21.76 -11.54
C ALA A 236 0.31 20.93 -12.80
N GLU A 237 0.91 19.75 -12.61
CA GLU A 237 1.27 18.79 -13.65
C GLU A 237 0.09 17.93 -14.12
N ALA A 238 -1.05 17.95 -13.42
CA ALA A 238 -2.19 17.11 -13.79
C ALA A 238 -2.84 17.64 -15.08
N PRO A 239 -2.87 16.86 -16.17
CA PRO A 239 -3.42 17.33 -17.44
C PRO A 239 -4.93 17.52 -17.35
N VAL A 240 -5.38 18.72 -17.70
CA VAL A 240 -6.78 19.20 -17.66
C VAL A 240 -7.72 18.35 -18.53
N SER A 241 -7.20 17.65 -19.55
CA SER A 241 -8.00 17.02 -20.60
C SER A 241 -8.58 15.64 -20.24
N VAL A 242 -8.46 15.16 -19.01
CA VAL A 242 -8.92 13.80 -18.65
C VAL A 242 -9.60 13.70 -17.29
N ALA A 243 -10.52 14.63 -16.99
CA ALA A 243 -11.27 14.68 -15.72
C ALA A 243 -11.92 13.33 -15.32
N THR A 244 -12.28 12.47 -16.29
CA THR A 244 -12.80 11.12 -15.99
C THR A 244 -11.73 10.15 -15.49
N ASN A 245 -10.47 10.26 -15.92
CA ASN A 245 -9.43 9.27 -15.63
C ASN A 245 -8.97 9.23 -14.17
N ASN A 246 -9.24 10.30 -13.42
CA ASN A 246 -8.72 10.50 -12.07
C ASN A 246 -9.83 10.53 -11.01
N GLN A 247 -11.06 10.15 -11.38
CA GLN A 247 -12.12 9.94 -10.40
C GLN A 247 -11.80 8.70 -9.55
N LEU A 248 -12.10 8.74 -8.26
CA LEU A 248 -11.91 7.62 -7.34
C LEU A 248 -12.45 6.31 -7.93
N ALA A 249 -13.66 6.33 -8.51
CA ALA A 249 -14.29 5.16 -9.13
C ALA A 249 -13.43 4.48 -10.22
N ILE A 250 -12.59 5.24 -10.92
CA ILE A 250 -11.69 4.69 -11.94
C ILE A 250 -10.58 3.83 -11.35
N SER A 251 -10.16 4.06 -10.10
CA SER A 251 -9.12 3.22 -9.46
C SER A 251 -9.49 1.73 -9.48
N ALA A 252 -10.72 1.40 -9.08
CA ALA A 252 -11.25 0.05 -9.09
C ALA A 252 -11.70 -0.40 -10.49
N ASN A 253 -12.42 0.45 -11.23
CA ASN A 253 -12.96 0.08 -12.55
C ASN A 253 -11.85 -0.21 -13.57
N ARG A 254 -10.76 0.56 -13.53
CA ARG A 254 -9.59 0.33 -14.38
C ARG A 254 -8.94 -1.00 -14.06
N PHE A 255 -8.87 -1.39 -12.79
CA PHE A 255 -8.37 -2.71 -12.41
C PHE A 255 -9.20 -3.83 -13.04
N ASN A 256 -10.53 -3.79 -12.91
CA ASN A 256 -11.42 -4.77 -13.53
C ASN A 256 -11.28 -4.80 -15.06
N TYR A 257 -11.17 -3.63 -15.69
CA TYR A 257 -10.98 -3.52 -17.14
C TYR A 257 -9.66 -4.17 -17.59
N VAL A 258 -8.54 -3.78 -16.96
CA VAL A 258 -7.18 -4.22 -17.29
C VAL A 258 -7.03 -5.73 -17.09
N PHE A 259 -7.60 -6.30 -16.02
CA PHE A 259 -7.50 -7.73 -15.71
C PHE A 259 -8.74 -8.55 -16.12
N ASN A 260 -9.62 -7.98 -16.94
CA ASN A 260 -10.80 -8.64 -17.49
C ASN A 260 -11.71 -9.29 -16.43
N LEU A 261 -11.83 -8.67 -15.25
CA LEU A 261 -12.67 -9.16 -14.16
C LEU A 261 -14.12 -8.74 -14.39
N LYS A 262 -15.05 -9.67 -14.20
CA LYS A 262 -16.47 -9.50 -14.52
C LYS A 262 -17.39 -9.30 -13.32
N GLY A 263 -16.85 -9.42 -12.11
CA GLY A 263 -17.58 -9.12 -10.89
C GLY A 263 -17.67 -7.62 -10.59
N GLY A 264 -18.23 -7.30 -9.43
CA GLY A 264 -18.37 -5.92 -8.96
C GLY A 264 -17.05 -5.16 -8.83
N SER A 265 -17.16 -3.83 -8.86
CA SER A 265 -16.07 -2.89 -8.68
C SER A 265 -16.51 -1.81 -7.69
N TYR A 266 -15.75 -1.66 -6.61
CA TYR A 266 -16.15 -0.81 -5.50
C TYR A 266 -15.01 0.10 -5.08
N VAL A 267 -15.37 1.32 -4.69
CA VAL A 267 -14.44 2.23 -4.01
C VAL A 267 -15.09 2.64 -2.71
N THR A 268 -14.32 2.60 -1.63
CA THR A 268 -14.79 2.94 -0.29
C THR A 268 -13.98 4.12 0.23
N ASP A 269 -14.68 5.20 0.59
CA ASP A 269 -14.12 6.33 1.31
C ASP A 269 -14.82 6.41 2.68
N THR A 270 -14.06 6.02 3.70
CA THR A 270 -14.42 6.17 5.11
C THR A 270 -13.25 6.81 5.88
N ALA A 271 -12.49 7.69 5.21
CA ALA A 271 -11.24 8.23 5.71
C ALA A 271 -10.24 7.11 6.14
N CYS A 272 -9.78 7.12 7.39
CA CYS A 272 -8.72 6.24 7.88
C CYS A 272 -9.07 4.74 7.84
N SER A 273 -10.36 4.38 7.82
CA SER A 273 -10.79 2.97 7.80
C SER A 273 -11.04 2.40 6.40
N SER A 274 -10.80 3.17 5.34
CA SER A 274 -11.21 2.84 3.97
C SER A 274 -10.75 1.46 3.49
N SER A 275 -9.50 1.07 3.73
CA SER A 275 -8.98 -0.25 3.32
C SER A 275 -9.61 -1.41 4.09
N LEU A 276 -9.92 -1.23 5.38
CA LEU A 276 -10.61 -2.23 6.19
C LEU A 276 -12.08 -2.38 5.78
N VAL A 277 -12.74 -1.28 5.39
CA VAL A 277 -14.10 -1.30 4.86
C VAL A 277 -14.15 -1.98 3.49
N ALA A 278 -13.18 -1.73 2.61
CA ALA A 278 -13.01 -2.48 1.35
C ALA A 278 -12.87 -4.00 1.62
N THR A 279 -12.04 -4.37 2.59
CA THR A 279 -11.84 -5.77 3.00
C THR A 279 -13.11 -6.41 3.56
N HIS A 280 -13.85 -5.69 4.42
CA HIS A 280 -15.14 -6.13 4.96
C HIS A 280 -16.15 -6.37 3.84
N LEU A 281 -16.25 -5.44 2.88
CA LEU A 281 -17.12 -5.58 1.72
C LEU A 281 -16.77 -6.84 0.92
N GLY A 282 -15.47 -7.08 0.67
CA GLY A 282 -15.00 -8.27 -0.01
C GLY A 282 -15.41 -9.58 0.69
N LYS A 283 -15.31 -9.62 2.02
CA LYS A 283 -15.80 -10.75 2.81
C LYS A 283 -17.30 -10.95 2.64
N MET A 284 -18.10 -9.90 2.78
CA MET A 284 -19.57 -9.99 2.67
C MET A 284 -20.00 -10.48 1.29
N ILE A 285 -19.37 -9.99 0.22
CA ILE A 285 -19.66 -10.43 -1.15
C ILE A 285 -19.27 -11.90 -1.34
N LEU A 286 -18.07 -12.32 -0.90
CA LEU A 286 -17.65 -13.72 -1.02
C LEU A 286 -18.53 -14.69 -0.23
N MET A 287 -19.08 -14.27 0.91
CA MET A 287 -20.00 -15.10 1.69
C MET A 287 -21.38 -15.24 1.02
N GLU A 288 -21.77 -14.34 0.12
CA GLU A 288 -23.03 -14.39 -0.62
C GLU A 288 -22.91 -15.26 -1.89
N GLN A 289 -22.89 -16.58 -1.69
CA GLN A 289 -22.75 -17.56 -2.78
C GLN A 289 -24.06 -17.85 -3.53
N ARG A 290 -25.22 -17.38 -3.05
CA ARG A 290 -26.51 -17.79 -3.61
C ARG A 290 -26.82 -17.09 -4.93
N TRP A 291 -26.43 -15.83 -5.05
CA TRP A 291 -26.82 -14.97 -6.17
C TRP A 291 -25.67 -14.66 -7.11
N ASP A 292 -24.46 -14.51 -6.58
CA ASP A 292 -23.30 -14.06 -7.35
C ASP A 292 -22.01 -14.76 -6.87
N PRO A 293 -21.86 -16.07 -7.11
CA PRO A 293 -20.69 -16.82 -6.64
C PRO A 293 -19.42 -16.34 -7.34
N LEU A 294 -18.49 -15.78 -6.55
CA LEU A 294 -17.21 -15.28 -7.05
C LEU A 294 -16.08 -16.29 -6.91
N GLU A 295 -15.14 -16.24 -7.86
CA GLU A 295 -13.89 -17.01 -7.79
C GLU A 295 -12.94 -16.49 -6.72
N TYR A 296 -12.81 -15.17 -6.62
CA TYR A 296 -12.07 -14.46 -5.57
C TYR A 296 -12.52 -12.99 -5.48
N HIS A 297 -12.09 -12.30 -4.43
CA HIS A 297 -12.21 -10.86 -4.28
C HIS A 297 -10.83 -10.25 -3.99
N LEU A 298 -10.52 -9.12 -4.62
CA LEU A 298 -9.32 -8.33 -4.31
C LEU A 298 -9.73 -7.11 -3.47
N ALA A 299 -9.21 -7.02 -2.26
CA ALA A 299 -9.37 -5.85 -1.40
C ALA A 299 -8.04 -5.10 -1.36
N LEU A 300 -8.05 -3.85 -1.83
CA LEU A 300 -6.87 -2.98 -1.86
C LEU A 300 -7.13 -1.69 -1.07
N GLY A 301 -6.06 -1.03 -0.66
CA GLY A 301 -6.09 0.31 -0.11
C GLY A 301 -4.89 1.10 -0.63
N THR A 302 -5.09 2.38 -0.95
CA THR A 302 -4.03 3.26 -1.43
C THR A 302 -4.14 4.62 -0.76
N ASN A 303 -2.99 5.19 -0.43
CA ASN A 303 -2.87 6.55 0.06
C ASN A 303 -1.52 7.13 -0.40
N LEU A 304 -1.55 8.28 -1.07
CA LEU A 304 -0.33 9.03 -1.42
C LEU A 304 -0.49 10.50 -1.04
N THR A 305 0.57 11.08 -0.49
CA THR A 305 0.65 12.51 -0.17
C THR A 305 1.34 13.24 -1.32
N LEU A 306 0.58 13.91 -2.17
CA LEU A 306 1.08 14.53 -3.40
C LEU A 306 1.31 16.04 -3.24
N THR A 307 0.59 16.71 -2.33
CA THR A 307 0.73 18.15 -2.12
C THR A 307 0.93 18.52 -0.65
N VAL A 308 1.49 19.70 -0.41
CA VAL A 308 1.59 20.29 0.93
C VAL A 308 0.23 20.71 1.51
N LYS A 309 -0.81 20.87 0.66
CA LYS A 309 -2.12 21.41 1.05
C LYS A 309 -2.78 20.59 2.16
N LEU A 310 -2.73 19.26 2.01
CA LEU A 310 -3.26 18.33 3.01
C LEU A 310 -2.50 18.40 4.34
N MET A 311 -1.20 18.63 4.30
CA MET A 311 -0.38 18.81 5.49
C MET A 311 -0.74 20.09 6.24
N ILE A 312 -0.90 21.20 5.51
CA ILE A 312 -1.35 22.49 6.07
C ILE A 312 -2.70 22.32 6.76
N GLY A 313 -3.69 21.72 6.08
CA GLY A 313 -5.02 21.51 6.65
C GLY A 313 -5.02 20.66 7.93
N SER A 314 -4.16 19.63 7.98
CA SER A 314 -3.99 18.80 9.18
C SER A 314 -3.27 19.54 10.31
N CYS A 315 -2.28 20.38 10.01
CA CYS A 315 -1.61 21.23 11.01
C CYS A 315 -2.58 22.25 11.61
N MET A 316 -3.38 22.91 10.76
CA MET A 316 -4.43 23.85 11.20
C MET A 316 -5.52 23.20 12.05
N SER A 317 -5.69 21.87 11.93
CA SER A 317 -6.62 21.08 12.75
C SER A 317 -5.95 20.41 13.95
N HIS A 318 -4.67 20.73 14.20
CA HIS A 318 -3.85 20.14 15.28
C HIS A 318 -3.79 18.62 15.27
N MET A 319 -3.85 18.01 14.08
CA MET A 319 -3.88 16.56 13.92
C MET A 319 -2.49 15.93 13.85
N LEU A 320 -1.49 16.67 13.36
CA LEU A 320 -0.15 16.12 13.15
C LEU A 320 0.75 16.36 14.36
N SER A 321 1.60 15.38 14.66
CA SER A 321 2.66 15.55 15.66
C SER A 321 3.73 16.53 15.15
N PRO A 322 4.13 17.55 15.93
CA PRO A 322 5.29 18.38 15.61
C PRO A 322 6.59 17.56 15.44
N GLY A 323 6.69 16.39 16.07
CA GLY A 323 7.83 15.48 15.93
C GLY A 323 7.81 14.67 14.62
N GLY A 324 6.75 14.77 13.82
CA GLY A 324 6.63 14.10 12.53
C GLY A 324 6.51 12.57 12.63
N ARG A 325 6.03 12.05 13.77
CA ARG A 325 5.91 10.61 14.06
C ARG A 325 4.65 10.33 14.87
N CYS A 326 4.14 9.11 14.78
CA CYS A 326 3.12 8.61 15.71
C CYS A 326 3.82 8.08 16.96
N PHE A 327 3.65 8.75 18.10
CA PHE A 327 4.18 8.27 19.39
C PHE A 327 3.13 7.41 20.10
N THR A 328 2.71 6.33 19.44
CA THR A 328 1.60 5.46 19.87
C THR A 328 1.82 4.91 21.28
N PHE A 329 0.83 5.10 22.15
CA PHE A 329 0.81 4.73 23.57
C PHE A 329 1.93 5.35 24.42
N ASN A 330 2.66 6.32 23.88
CA ASN A 330 3.69 7.03 24.62
C ASN A 330 3.08 8.19 25.44
N ALA A 331 3.66 8.48 26.60
CA ALA A 331 3.27 9.65 27.40
C ALA A 331 3.40 11.00 26.65
N THR A 332 4.22 11.05 25.59
CA THR A 332 4.40 12.23 24.73
C THR A 332 3.58 12.21 23.44
N ALA A 333 2.59 11.31 23.34
CA ALA A 333 1.62 11.27 22.24
C ALA A 333 0.94 12.63 22.02
N ASN A 334 1.10 13.21 20.84
CA ASN A 334 0.68 14.59 20.53
C ASN A 334 0.22 14.77 19.07
N GLY A 335 -0.21 13.69 18.41
CA GLY A 335 -0.66 13.70 17.02
C GLY A 335 -0.12 12.52 16.23
N TYR A 336 -0.69 12.29 15.05
CA TYR A 336 -0.19 11.28 14.11
C TYR A 336 0.81 11.91 13.12
N ASN A 337 1.41 11.11 12.25
CA ASN A 337 2.00 11.65 11.02
C ASN A 337 1.51 10.91 9.77
N ARG A 338 1.54 11.62 8.63
CA ARG A 338 1.15 11.07 7.33
C ARG A 338 2.12 9.95 6.91
N GLY A 339 1.64 9.09 6.04
CA GLY A 339 2.42 8.04 5.41
C GLY A 339 1.77 7.61 4.10
N ASP A 340 2.58 7.29 3.11
CA ASP A 340 2.21 6.80 1.80
C ASP A 340 2.27 5.27 1.80
N GLY A 341 1.36 4.66 1.06
CA GLY A 341 1.43 3.25 0.76
C GLY A 341 0.22 2.74 -0.01
N THR A 342 0.42 1.64 -0.71
CA THR A 342 -0.61 0.84 -1.35
C THR A 342 -0.42 -0.61 -0.97
N ALA A 343 -1.47 -1.25 -0.47
CA ALA A 343 -1.46 -2.65 -0.10
C ALA A 343 -2.75 -3.32 -0.52
N GLY A 344 -2.73 -4.64 -0.63
CA GLY A 344 -3.95 -5.39 -0.87
C GLY A 344 -3.78 -6.87 -0.62
N MET A 345 -4.92 -7.56 -0.66
CA MET A 345 -4.98 -9.00 -0.48
C MET A 345 -6.03 -9.65 -1.37
N MET A 346 -5.76 -10.90 -1.77
CA MET A 346 -6.73 -11.77 -2.40
C MET A 346 -7.46 -12.62 -1.37
N LEU A 347 -8.78 -12.55 -1.41
CA LEU A 347 -9.71 -13.27 -0.58
C LEU A 347 -10.39 -14.38 -1.40
N LYS A 348 -10.49 -15.59 -0.84
CA LYS A 348 -11.25 -16.71 -1.42
C LYS A 348 -12.14 -17.35 -0.36
N LEU A 349 -13.30 -17.85 -0.76
CA LEU A 349 -14.14 -18.65 0.14
C LEU A 349 -13.54 -20.05 0.37
N GLY A 350 -13.66 -20.52 1.62
CA GLY A 350 -13.35 -21.88 2.03
C GLY A 350 -11.99 -22.07 2.71
N ASP A 351 -11.82 -23.23 3.34
CA ASP A 351 -10.54 -23.71 3.86
C ASP A 351 -9.66 -24.12 2.68
N ARG A 352 -8.69 -23.27 2.31
CA ARG A 352 -7.71 -23.49 1.24
C ARG A 352 -6.35 -23.89 1.82
N PRO A 353 -6.17 -25.10 2.38
CA PRO A 353 -4.99 -25.43 3.18
C PRO A 353 -3.66 -25.26 2.43
N ASP A 354 -3.63 -25.51 1.13
CA ASP A 354 -2.42 -25.40 0.30
C ASP A 354 -2.13 -23.96 -0.18
N GLU A 355 -3.05 -23.02 0.02
CA GLU A 355 -2.93 -21.64 -0.49
C GLU A 355 -3.09 -20.57 0.61
N ARG A 356 -3.72 -20.90 1.74
CA ARG A 356 -4.14 -19.93 2.74
C ARG A 356 -2.97 -19.47 3.58
N TRP A 357 -2.84 -18.16 3.72
CA TRP A 357 -1.94 -17.52 4.68
C TRP A 357 -2.65 -17.28 6.01
N ALA A 358 -3.91 -16.84 5.98
CA ALA A 358 -4.72 -16.59 7.17
C ALA A 358 -6.22 -16.77 6.90
N PHE A 359 -7.02 -16.93 7.96
CA PHE A 359 -8.48 -16.84 7.87
C PHE A 359 -8.97 -15.45 8.27
N LEU A 360 -9.86 -14.86 7.46
CA LEU A 360 -10.60 -13.65 7.79
C LEU A 360 -11.90 -14.02 8.52
N ARG A 361 -11.80 -14.39 9.80
CA ARG A 361 -12.92 -14.99 10.55
C ARG A 361 -14.05 -14.01 10.88
N GLY A 362 -13.72 -12.78 11.27
CA GLY A 362 -14.68 -11.76 11.72
C GLY A 362 -14.28 -10.38 11.22
N THR A 363 -15.25 -9.58 10.82
CA THR A 363 -15.09 -8.19 10.38
C THR A 363 -16.35 -7.42 10.78
N GLN A 364 -16.20 -6.27 11.40
CA GLN A 364 -17.32 -5.38 11.66
C GLN A 364 -16.99 -3.95 11.27
N ILE A 365 -18.04 -3.24 10.89
CA ILE A 365 -18.00 -1.81 10.63
C ILE A 365 -19.04 -1.14 11.54
N GLY A 366 -18.70 0.04 12.05
CA GLY A 366 -19.53 0.80 12.98
C GLY A 366 -19.36 2.29 12.76
N GLN A 367 -20.17 3.09 13.43
CA GLN A 367 -20.06 4.54 13.43
C GLN A 367 -20.30 5.05 14.84
N ASP A 368 -19.51 6.04 15.26
CA ASP A 368 -19.51 6.59 16.63
C ASP A 368 -20.86 7.20 17.06
N GLY A 369 -21.73 7.50 16.10
CA GLY A 369 -22.97 8.22 16.31
C GLY A 369 -22.69 9.64 16.77
N ARG A 370 -23.50 10.11 17.72
CA ARG A 370 -23.30 11.41 18.36
C ARG A 370 -22.22 11.29 19.44
N SER A 371 -21.05 11.86 19.19
CA SER A 371 -19.92 11.98 20.12
C SER A 371 -19.72 13.44 20.58
N ALA A 372 -18.63 13.72 21.30
CA ALA A 372 -18.28 15.06 21.80
C ALA A 372 -18.04 16.07 20.66
N SER A 373 -17.53 15.58 19.52
CA SER A 373 -17.46 16.30 18.25
C SER A 373 -17.57 15.27 17.11
N LEU A 374 -17.64 15.73 15.86
CA LEU A 374 -17.69 14.82 14.70
C LEU A 374 -16.42 13.96 14.58
N SER A 375 -15.27 14.49 15.00
CA SER A 375 -13.96 13.83 14.89
C SER A 375 -13.48 13.22 16.21
N ALA A 376 -14.21 13.39 17.31
CA ALA A 376 -13.83 12.83 18.60
C ALA A 376 -14.19 11.33 18.67
N PRO A 377 -13.22 10.44 18.94
CA PRO A 377 -13.47 9.00 18.98
C PRO A 377 -14.42 8.61 20.12
N ASN A 378 -15.13 7.49 19.96
CA ASN A 378 -16.08 6.97 20.94
C ASN A 378 -15.73 5.54 21.40
N GLY A 379 -15.21 5.42 22.64
CA GLY A 379 -14.81 4.13 23.22
C GLY A 379 -15.92 3.06 23.22
N PRO A 380 -17.14 3.33 23.72
CA PRO A 380 -18.24 2.37 23.67
C PRO A 380 -18.62 1.91 22.25
N ALA A 381 -18.50 2.77 21.25
CA ALA A 381 -18.73 2.40 19.85
C ALA A 381 -17.62 1.49 19.32
N GLN A 382 -16.36 1.77 19.66
CA GLN A 382 -15.21 0.91 19.33
C GLN A 382 -15.36 -0.48 19.99
N GLU A 383 -15.64 -0.52 21.29
CA GLU A 383 -15.88 -1.77 22.04
C GLU A 383 -16.99 -2.60 21.37
N LYS A 384 -18.10 -1.96 21.00
CA LYS A 384 -19.21 -2.63 20.31
C LYS A 384 -18.79 -3.21 18.95
N CYS A 385 -17.99 -2.46 18.18
CA CYS A 385 -17.47 -2.90 16.89
C CYS A 385 -16.56 -4.13 17.06
N ILE A 386 -15.61 -4.04 17.98
CA ILE A 386 -14.66 -5.11 18.35
C ILE A 386 -15.43 -6.37 18.79
N TRP A 387 -16.39 -6.23 19.70
CA TRP A 387 -17.21 -7.36 20.16
C TRP A 387 -18.02 -7.99 19.04
N GLY A 388 -18.53 -7.20 18.11
CA GLY A 388 -19.24 -7.74 16.95
C GLY A 388 -18.31 -8.62 16.10
N ALA A 389 -17.05 -8.19 15.88
CA ALA A 389 -16.08 -8.96 15.09
C ALA A 389 -15.68 -10.25 15.81
N ILE A 390 -15.44 -10.20 17.13
CA ILE A 390 -15.16 -11.38 17.96
C ILE A 390 -16.32 -12.37 17.93
N ARG A 391 -17.56 -11.88 18.04
CA ARG A 391 -18.77 -12.72 17.99
C ARG A 391 -18.95 -13.38 16.63
N GLU A 392 -18.75 -12.64 15.55
CA GLU A 392 -18.80 -13.19 14.19
C GLU A 392 -17.71 -14.25 14.00
N ALA A 393 -16.49 -13.98 14.47
CA ALA A 393 -15.37 -14.92 14.43
C ALA A 393 -15.57 -16.16 15.34
N ARG A 394 -16.57 -16.13 16.23
CA ARG A 394 -16.85 -17.16 17.25
C ARG A 394 -15.65 -17.47 18.14
N MET A 395 -14.87 -16.44 18.45
CA MET A 395 -13.72 -16.53 19.32
C MET A 395 -14.09 -16.16 20.76
N ARG A 396 -13.31 -16.67 21.71
CA ARG A 396 -13.27 -16.15 23.08
C ARG A 396 -12.16 -15.09 23.16
N PRO A 397 -12.33 -14.01 23.95
CA PRO A 397 -11.29 -12.97 24.06
C PRO A 397 -9.87 -13.49 24.36
N PRO A 398 -9.66 -14.49 25.24
CA PRO A 398 -8.31 -15.04 25.50
C PRO A 398 -7.65 -15.75 24.31
N GLU A 399 -8.40 -16.03 23.23
CA GLU A 399 -7.87 -16.63 22.00
C GLU A 399 -7.32 -15.57 21.03
N SER A 400 -7.54 -14.28 21.31
CA SER A 400 -6.86 -13.18 20.64
C SER A 400 -5.57 -12.84 21.38
N THR A 401 -4.43 -13.12 20.77
CA THR A 401 -3.11 -12.95 21.41
C THR A 401 -2.36 -11.70 20.96
N VAL A 402 -2.77 -11.10 19.85
CA VAL A 402 -2.14 -9.92 19.24
C VAL A 402 -3.21 -8.97 18.74
N TRP A 403 -2.98 -7.68 18.94
CA TRP A 403 -3.86 -6.59 18.49
C TRP A 403 -3.02 -5.56 17.74
N GLU A 404 -3.35 -5.37 16.46
CA GLU A 404 -2.87 -4.25 15.67
C GLU A 404 -3.85 -3.10 15.84
N CYS A 405 -3.49 -2.13 16.67
CA CYS A 405 -4.35 -0.99 17.01
C CYS A 405 -4.31 0.09 15.92
N HIS A 406 -5.35 0.92 15.85
CA HIS A 406 -5.35 2.16 15.05
C HIS A 406 -4.21 3.09 15.47
N GLY A 407 -3.97 3.22 16.77
CA GLY A 407 -2.68 3.61 17.33
C GLY A 407 -2.15 4.95 16.81
N THR A 408 -3.00 5.97 16.73
CA THR A 408 -2.65 7.24 16.06
C THR A 408 -1.61 8.08 16.81
N GLY A 409 -1.25 7.77 18.06
CA GLY A 409 -0.30 8.58 18.82
C GLY A 409 -0.92 9.88 19.30
N THR A 410 -2.24 9.90 19.54
CA THR A 410 -2.97 11.09 19.99
C THR A 410 -3.26 11.02 21.49
N THR A 411 -3.15 12.16 22.18
CA THR A 411 -3.37 12.23 23.64
C THR A 411 -4.76 11.74 24.06
N LEU A 412 -5.77 11.92 23.20
CA LEU A 412 -7.15 11.52 23.47
C LEU A 412 -7.48 10.13 22.91
N GLY A 413 -7.05 9.82 21.68
CA GLY A 413 -7.46 8.60 20.99
C GLY A 413 -6.83 7.35 21.60
N ASP A 414 -5.53 7.39 21.90
CA ASP A 414 -4.80 6.23 22.38
C ASP A 414 -5.37 5.66 23.70
N PRO A 415 -5.68 6.47 24.75
CA PRO A 415 -6.32 5.94 25.96
C PRO A 415 -7.73 5.41 25.74
N ILE A 416 -8.48 5.98 24.79
CA ILE A 416 -9.84 5.53 24.47
C ILE A 416 -9.80 4.17 23.77
N GLU A 417 -8.88 4.00 22.84
CA GLU A 417 -8.69 2.74 22.11
C GLU A 417 -8.22 1.62 23.04
N VAL A 418 -7.21 1.88 23.87
CA VAL A 418 -6.73 0.90 24.86
C VAL A 418 -7.82 0.53 25.88
N GLY A 419 -8.71 1.46 26.21
CA GLY A 419 -9.85 1.17 27.08
C GLY A 419 -10.96 0.35 26.41
N ALA A 420 -11.02 0.35 25.08
CA ALA A 420 -12.01 -0.39 24.30
C ALA A 420 -11.58 -1.81 23.94
N VAL A 421 -10.28 -2.04 23.79
CA VAL A 421 -9.62 -3.36 23.64
C VAL A 421 -9.59 -4.09 24.98
#